data_AF-A0A7V1K3S5-F1
#
_entry.id   AF-A0A7V1K3S5-F1
#
_cell.length_a   1.000
_cell.length_b   1.000
_cell.length_c   1.000
_cell.angle_alpha   90.00
_cell.angle_beta   90.00
_cell.angle_gamma   90.00
#
_symmetry.space_group_name_H-M   'P 1'
#
loop_
_entity.id
_entity.type
_entity.pdbx_description
1 polymer ?
#
loop_
_entity_poly.entity_id
_entity_poly.type
_entity_poly.pdbx_seq_one_letter_code
_entity_poly.pdbx_strand_id
1 'polypeptide(L)'
;MKSIKPISTIILLSSFFLYNGCTPSKVPVSKGGYYHSDIYFGKNFSDHFKQGIEDGCTTSKGDYKKSHWLFNNAKDYNDGWFLG
;
A
#
# COMPACT_ATOMS: atom_id res chain seq x y z
N MET A 1 -26.78 -26.98 40.56
CA MET A 1 -26.08 -27.22 39.29
C MET A 1 -26.56 -26.20 38.27
N LYS A 2 -25.72 -25.22 37.89
CA LYS A 2 -26.05 -24.21 36.88
C LYS A 2 -25.70 -24.78 35.51
N SER A 3 -26.70 -24.88 34.63
CA SER A 3 -26.54 -25.35 33.25
C SER A 3 -25.81 -24.29 32.43
N ILE A 4 -24.59 -24.62 31.98
CA ILE A 4 -23.76 -23.77 31.14
C ILE A 4 -24.26 -23.91 29.70
N LYS A 5 -24.73 -22.81 29.11
CA LYS A 5 -25.26 -22.78 27.73
C LYS A 5 -24.11 -22.99 26.73
N PRO A 6 -24.13 -24.03 25.87
CA PRO A 6 -23.02 -24.39 25.00
C PRO A 6 -22.84 -23.48 23.77
N ILE A 7 -23.75 -22.51 23.57
CA ILE A 7 -23.79 -21.66 22.37
C ILE A 7 -22.72 -20.55 22.43
N SER A 8 -22.31 -20.12 23.62
CA SER A 8 -21.38 -19.00 23.79
C SER A 8 -19.91 -19.37 23.51
N THR A 9 -19.57 -20.67 23.51
CA THR A 9 -18.18 -21.14 23.40
C THR A 9 -17.68 -21.29 21.96
N ILE A 10 -18.59 -21.31 20.97
CA ILE A 10 -18.24 -21.49 19.55
C ILE A 10 -17.75 -20.17 18.93
N ILE A 11 -18.20 -19.02 19.43
CA ILE A 11 -17.88 -17.71 18.85
C ILE A 11 -16.43 -17.29 19.17
N LEU A 12 -15.81 -17.82 20.22
CA LEU A 12 -14.45 -17.43 20.64
C LEU A 12 -13.32 -18.15 19.89
N LEU A 13 -13.58 -19.27 19.20
CA LEU A 13 -12.53 -20.02 18.47
C LEU A 13 -12.29 -19.53 17.05
N SER A 14 -13.24 -18.81 16.44
CA SER A 14 -13.12 -18.36 15.04
C SER A 14 -12.23 -17.11 14.87
N SER A 15 -11.96 -16.37 15.96
CA SER A 15 -11.19 -15.13 15.91
C SER A 15 -9.67 -15.33 15.76
N PHE A 16 -9.16 -16.55 15.95
CA PHE A 16 -7.71 -16.84 15.87
C PHE A 16 -7.20 -17.14 14.46
N PHE A 17 -8.09 -17.43 13.49
CA PHE A 17 -7.67 -17.81 12.13
C PHE A 17 -7.48 -16.62 11.16
N LEU A 18 -7.74 -15.38 11.59
CA LEU A 18 -7.67 -14.21 10.72
C LEU A 18 -6.31 -13.47 10.75
N TYR A 19 -5.32 -13.95 11.51
CA TYR A 19 -4.04 -13.24 11.69
C TYR A 19 -2.91 -13.64 10.72
N ASN A 20 -3.13 -14.56 9.77
CA ASN A 20 -2.06 -15.00 8.85
C ASN A 20 -1.92 -14.17 7.56
N GLY A 21 -2.56 -13.00 7.48
CA GLY A 21 -2.63 -12.22 6.26
C GLY A 21 -1.81 -10.94 6.25
N CYS A 22 -0.48 -11.00 6.42
CA CYS A 22 0.43 -9.94 5.94
C CYS A 22 1.90 -10.34 6.13
N THR A 23 2.43 -11.18 5.24
CA THR A 23 3.88 -11.36 5.11
C THR A 23 4.37 -10.44 3.99
N PRO A 24 5.18 -9.40 4.28
CA PRO A 24 5.73 -8.55 3.23
C PRO A 24 6.65 -9.39 2.34
N SER A 25 6.23 -9.66 1.10
CA SER A 25 7.08 -10.28 0.09
C SER A 25 8.10 -9.23 -0.35
N LYS A 26 9.30 -9.25 0.25
CA LYS A 26 10.42 -8.44 -0.23
C LYS A 26 10.94 -9.08 -1.52
N VAL A 27 10.57 -8.52 -2.66
CA VAL A 27 11.19 -8.86 -3.94
C VAL A 27 12.68 -8.49 -3.84
N PRO A 28 13.61 -9.39 -4.23
CA PRO A 28 15.03 -9.09 -4.18
C PRO A 28 15.35 -7.86 -5.04
N VAL A 29 16.04 -6.88 -4.47
CA VAL A 29 16.55 -5.67 -5.17
C VAL A 29 17.35 -6.05 -6.43
N SER A 30 17.95 -7.25 -6.43
CA SER A 30 18.69 -7.83 -7.57
C SER A 30 17.88 -8.06 -8.84
N LYS A 31 16.53 -8.03 -8.79
CA LYS A 31 15.68 -8.15 -9.99
C LYS A 31 15.36 -6.81 -10.68
N GLY A 32 15.86 -5.70 -10.14
CA GLY A 32 15.64 -4.36 -10.68
C GLY A 32 14.20 -3.87 -10.52
N GLY A 33 14.01 -2.56 -10.47
CA GLY A 33 12.70 -1.93 -10.37
C GLY A 33 12.71 -0.61 -9.62
N TYR A 34 11.57 0.06 -9.61
CA TYR A 34 11.33 1.28 -8.86
C TYR A 34 10.75 0.94 -7.49
N TYR A 35 11.43 1.44 -6.46
CA TYR A 35 11.04 1.34 -5.07
C TYR A 35 10.92 2.76 -4.51
N HIS A 36 9.89 2.97 -3.68
CA HIS A 36 9.74 4.20 -2.92
C HIS A 36 9.27 3.84 -1.50
N SER A 37 9.94 4.33 -0.47
CA SER A 37 9.66 3.97 0.94
C SER A 37 9.56 2.45 1.19
N ASP A 38 10.52 1.67 0.66
CA ASP A 38 10.57 0.18 0.74
C ASP A 38 9.41 -0.58 0.06
N ILE A 39 8.52 0.11 -0.66
CA ILE A 39 7.42 -0.48 -1.41
C ILE A 39 7.86 -0.66 -2.87
N TYR A 40 7.67 -1.87 -3.42
CA TYR A 40 7.93 -2.17 -4.83
C TYR A 40 6.75 -1.75 -5.69
N PHE A 41 6.98 -0.85 -6.65
CA PHE A 41 5.92 -0.40 -7.56
C PHE A 41 5.95 -1.12 -8.92
N GLY A 42 7.10 -1.61 -9.36
CA GLY A 42 7.26 -2.18 -10.70
C GLY A 42 8.58 -1.80 -11.36
N LYS A 43 8.64 -1.83 -12.69
CA LYS A 43 9.82 -1.51 -13.48
C LYS A 43 9.46 -0.69 -14.71
N ASN A 44 10.45 -0.02 -15.31
CA ASN A 44 10.32 0.75 -16.56
C ASN A 44 9.29 1.89 -16.50
N PHE A 45 9.14 2.53 -15.34
CA PHE A 45 8.29 3.71 -15.21
C PHE A 45 8.97 4.97 -15.74
N SER A 46 8.18 5.87 -16.31
CA SER A 46 8.62 7.20 -16.68
C SER A 46 8.98 8.02 -15.45
N ASP A 47 9.76 9.08 -15.64
CA ASP A 47 10.17 9.94 -14.53
C ASP A 47 8.98 10.67 -13.91
N HIS A 48 7.99 11.05 -14.72
CA HIS A 48 6.73 11.62 -14.22
C HIS A 48 5.94 10.65 -13.36
N PHE A 49 5.90 9.36 -13.71
CA PHE A 49 5.24 8.35 -12.87
C PHE A 49 5.94 8.18 -11.51
N LYS A 50 7.28 8.12 -11.51
CA LYS A 50 8.07 8.05 -10.27
C LYS A 50 7.86 9.28 -9.40
N GLN A 51 7.86 10.47 -10.02
CA GLN A 51 7.60 11.74 -9.34
C GLN A 51 6.17 11.79 -8.77
N GLY A 52 5.19 11.29 -9.51
CA GLY A 52 3.81 11.16 -9.01
C GLY A 52 3.76 10.34 -7.72
N ILE A 53 4.40 9.17 -7.70
CA ILE A 53 4.47 8.31 -6.49
C ILE A 53 5.12 9.06 -5.32
N GLU A 54 6.24 9.74 -5.57
CA GLU A 54 6.96 10.48 -4.53
C GLU A 54 6.12 11.63 -3.95
N ASP A 55 5.50 12.44 -4.81
CA ASP A 55 4.70 13.58 -4.40
C ASP A 55 3.40 13.13 -3.70
N GLY A 56 2.77 12.05 -4.17
CA GLY A 56 1.60 11.43 -3.56
C GLY A 56 1.92 10.90 -2.16
N CYS A 57 3.01 10.14 -2.02
CA CYS A 57 3.46 9.58 -0.75
C CYS A 57 3.88 10.67 0.25
N THR A 58 4.51 11.75 -0.22
CA THR A 58 4.85 12.89 0.64
C THR A 58 3.60 13.61 1.12
N THR A 59 2.60 13.73 0.24
CA THR A 59 1.31 14.34 0.57
C THR A 59 0.50 13.48 1.55
N SER A 60 0.52 12.16 1.41
CA SER A 60 -0.15 11.25 2.34
C SER A 60 0.47 11.27 3.75
N LYS A 61 1.76 11.62 3.85
CA LYS A 61 2.46 11.90 5.12
C LYS A 61 2.20 13.31 5.69
N GLY A 62 1.47 14.15 4.96
CA GLY A 62 1.03 15.47 5.41
C GLY A 62 1.76 16.67 4.79
N ASP A 63 2.78 16.46 3.95
CA ASP A 63 3.47 17.54 3.23
C ASP A 63 2.97 17.59 1.77
N TYR A 64 2.10 18.55 1.47
CA TYR A 64 1.43 18.65 0.18
C TYR A 64 2.42 19.03 -0.94
N LYS A 65 2.68 18.10 -1.87
CA LYS A 65 3.66 18.24 -2.96
C LYS A 65 3.08 18.14 -4.37
N LYS A 66 1.76 18.23 -4.54
CA LYS A 66 1.14 18.08 -5.87
C LYS A 66 1.62 19.14 -6.86
N SER A 67 2.27 18.70 -7.92
CA SER A 67 2.50 19.53 -9.10
C SER A 67 1.20 19.70 -9.87
N HIS A 68 0.63 20.91 -9.83
CA HIS A 68 -0.64 21.20 -10.51
C HIS A 68 -0.54 21.01 -12.03
N TRP A 69 0.56 21.43 -12.65
CA TRP A 69 0.73 21.27 -14.09
C TRP A 69 0.86 19.79 -14.49
N LEU A 70 1.72 19.03 -13.80
CA LEU A 70 1.90 17.61 -14.10
C LEU A 70 0.63 16.81 -13.84
N PHE A 71 -0.09 17.10 -12.77
CA PHE A 71 -1.35 16.44 -12.44
C PHE A 71 -2.41 16.55 -13.54
N ASN A 72 -2.41 17.66 -14.28
CA ASN A 72 -3.39 17.92 -15.34
C ASN A 72 -2.86 17.58 -16.75
N ASN A 73 -1.55 17.57 -16.98
CA ASN A 73 -0.96 17.44 -18.32
C ASN A 73 -0.15 16.16 -18.53
N ALA A 74 0.24 15.44 -17.47
CA ALA A 74 1.00 14.20 -17.54
C ALA A 74 0.19 13.07 -16.91
N LYS A 75 -0.38 12.21 -17.76
CA LYS A 75 -1.15 11.03 -17.31
C LYS A 75 -0.33 10.16 -16.36
N ASP A 76 0.94 9.93 -16.69
CA ASP A 76 1.86 9.13 -15.87
C ASP A 76 2.03 9.70 -14.46
N TYR A 77 2.16 11.03 -14.33
CA TYR A 77 2.23 11.68 -13.03
C TYR A 77 0.91 11.51 -12.26
N ASN A 78 -0.22 11.69 -12.94
CA ASN A 78 -1.54 11.53 -12.33
C ASN A 78 -1.74 10.10 -11.81
N ASP A 79 -1.42 9.10 -12.62
CA ASP A 79 -1.50 7.68 -12.24
C ASP A 79 -0.55 7.38 -11.07
N GLY A 80 0.69 7.87 -11.13
CA GLY A 80 1.68 7.71 -10.06
C GLY A 80 1.26 8.38 -8.75
N TRP A 81 0.65 9.57 -8.83
CA TRP A 81 0.14 10.33 -7.68
C TRP A 81 -0.86 9.53 -6.86
N PHE A 82 -1.76 8.79 -7.51
CA PHE A 82 -2.76 7.97 -6.79
C PHE A 82 -2.19 6.68 -6.20
N LEU A 83 -0.96 6.31 -6.54
CA LEU A 83 -0.28 5.13 -6.00
C LEU A 83 0.61 5.43 -4.79
N GLY A 84 0.98 6.71 -4.57
CA GLY A 84 1.77 7.16 -3.42
C GLY A 84 0.91 7.61 -2.24
#